data_AF-A0A3D4XBR0-F1
#
_entry.id   AF-A0A3D4XBR0-F1
#
_cell.length_a   1.000
_cell.length_b   1.000
_cell.length_c   1.000
_cell.angle_alpha   90.00
_cell.angle_beta   90.00
_cell.angle_gamma   90.00
#
_symmetry.space_group_name_H-M   'P 1'
#
loop_
_entity.id
_entity.type
_entity.pdbx_description
1 polymer ?
#
loop_
_entity_poly.entity_id
_entity_poly.type
_entity_poly.pdbx_seq_one_letter_code
_entity_poly.pdbx_strand_id
1 'polypeptide(L)'
;YHFRFPDHRDFADMLVDINEYLRPRLYITDAVTGMEGNGPASGTPRKIGALLAGTDPYDLDLLCAHIIGLDPGQVPTIVAAMERGLCPKEMDLSEIAGDPEDFVIRDFQNIRQLWNIEFGGNMPGWLVPLGRMALQARPRAERRTCIGCGRCGQVCPAGAITMVNKYPSIDREKCIRCFCCQEFCPEGAMKVHRPLVARMLNPR
;
A
#
# COMPACT_ATOMS: atom_id res chain seq x y z
N TYR A 1 -2.01 -5.75 -13.26
CA TYR A 1 -1.00 -6.26 -12.32
C TYR A 1 -1.65 -6.80 -11.05
N HIS A 2 -2.36 -6.00 -10.24
CA HIS A 2 -3.08 -6.46 -9.03
C HIS A 2 -4.03 -7.66 -9.25
N PHE A 3 -4.63 -7.81 -10.44
CA PHE A 3 -5.47 -8.97 -10.75
C PHE A 3 -4.69 -10.29 -10.89
N ARG A 4 -3.43 -10.23 -11.35
CA ARG A 4 -2.57 -11.41 -11.51
C ARG A 4 -1.89 -11.80 -10.20
N PHE A 5 -1.62 -10.82 -9.34
CA PHE A 5 -0.97 -10.98 -8.04
C PHE A 5 -1.85 -10.33 -6.96
N PRO A 6 -2.94 -10.99 -6.53
CA PRO A 6 -3.85 -10.46 -5.52
C PRO A 6 -3.28 -10.56 -4.09
N ASP A 7 -2.30 -11.45 -3.89
CA ASP A 7 -1.53 -11.53 -2.66
C ASP A 7 -0.44 -10.46 -2.63
N HIS A 8 -0.29 -9.78 -1.50
CA HIS A 8 0.66 -8.67 -1.38
C HIS A 8 2.11 -9.15 -1.46
N ARG A 9 2.39 -10.36 -0.96
CA ARG A 9 3.73 -10.92 -0.98
C ARG A 9 4.13 -11.29 -2.40
N ASP A 10 3.28 -12.05 -3.10
CA ASP A 10 3.55 -12.42 -4.50
C ASP A 10 3.71 -11.16 -5.39
N PHE A 11 2.94 -10.11 -5.10
CA PHE A 11 3.06 -8.84 -5.82
C PHE A 11 4.40 -8.15 -5.55
N ALA A 12 4.84 -8.09 -4.29
CA ALA A 12 6.13 -7.52 -3.92
C ALA A 12 7.29 -8.30 -4.54
N ASP A 13 7.24 -9.63 -4.47
CA ASP A 13 8.23 -10.52 -5.07
C ASP A 13 8.36 -10.29 -6.58
N MET A 14 7.24 -10.10 -7.28
CA MET A 14 7.23 -9.77 -8.70
C MET A 14 7.88 -8.40 -9.01
N LEU A 15 7.68 -7.39 -8.16
CA LEU A 15 8.33 -6.09 -8.34
C LEU A 15 9.84 -6.18 -8.15
N VAL A 16 10.29 -6.93 -7.15
CA VAL A 16 11.72 -7.21 -6.94
C VAL A 16 12.30 -7.96 -8.14
N ASP A 17 11.59 -8.95 -8.69
CA ASP A 17 12.04 -9.67 -9.90
C ASP A 17 12.20 -8.75 -11.11
N ILE A 18 11.27 -7.82 -11.33
CA ILE A 18 11.38 -6.82 -12.41
C ILE A 18 12.63 -5.96 -12.23
N ASN A 19 12.90 -5.54 -10.99
CA ASN A 19 14.03 -4.69 -10.66
C ASN A 19 15.37 -5.40 -10.92
N GLU A 20 15.48 -6.66 -10.46
CA GLU A 20 16.65 -7.51 -10.68
C GLU A 20 16.84 -7.92 -12.15
N TYR A 21 15.76 -7.99 -12.91
CA TYR A 21 15.84 -8.28 -14.34
C TYR A 21 16.32 -7.06 -15.13
N LEU A 22 15.77 -5.87 -14.86
CA LEU A 22 16.08 -4.66 -15.61
C LEU A 22 17.42 -4.04 -15.20
N ARG A 23 17.76 -4.06 -13.91
CA ARG A 23 18.93 -3.41 -13.29
C ARG A 23 19.24 -2.01 -13.84
N PRO A 24 18.33 -1.03 -13.68
CA PRO A 24 18.65 0.36 -13.92
C PRO A 24 19.98 0.78 -13.27
N ARG A 25 20.76 1.62 -13.97
CA ARG A 25 22.05 2.12 -13.46
C ARG A 25 21.90 3.27 -12.48
N LEU A 26 20.72 3.88 -12.41
CA LEU A 26 20.40 5.04 -11.58
C LEU A 26 18.91 5.02 -11.25
N TYR A 27 18.61 5.22 -9.97
CA TYR A 27 17.27 5.38 -9.43
C TYR A 27 17.15 6.78 -8.86
N ILE A 28 16.00 7.43 -9.06
CA ILE A 28 15.74 8.79 -8.59
C ILE A 28 14.34 8.82 -7.99
N THR A 29 14.23 9.38 -6.79
CA THR A 29 12.95 9.66 -6.12
C THR A 29 12.76 11.17 -6.01
N ASP A 30 11.73 11.69 -6.69
CA ASP A 30 11.22 13.05 -6.42
C ASP A 30 10.44 13.02 -5.10
N ALA A 31 11.11 13.46 -4.04
CA ALA A 31 10.54 13.63 -2.71
C ALA A 31 10.45 15.12 -2.37
N VAL A 32 10.19 16.01 -3.35
CA VAL A 32 9.97 17.43 -3.06
C VAL A 32 8.68 17.58 -2.26
N THR A 33 7.63 16.88 -2.70
CA THR A 33 6.34 16.79 -2.02
C THR A 33 5.95 15.32 -1.85
N GLY A 34 5.88 14.86 -0.62
CA GLY A 34 5.26 13.59 -0.26
C GLY A 34 3.77 13.73 0.00
N MET A 35 3.13 12.63 0.37
CA MET A 35 1.71 12.63 0.68
C MET A 35 1.39 11.80 1.90
N GLU A 36 0.84 12.48 2.89
CA GLU A 36 0.39 11.92 4.16
C GLU A 36 -1.00 11.28 4.03
N GLY A 37 -1.30 10.32 4.91
CA GLY A 37 -2.60 9.66 4.92
C GLY A 37 -2.88 8.89 3.63
N ASN A 38 -4.14 8.85 3.20
CA ASN A 38 -4.58 8.00 2.08
C ASN A 38 -4.27 8.57 0.70
N GLY A 39 -3.00 8.81 0.41
CA GLY A 39 -2.51 9.14 -0.94
C GLY A 39 -2.71 7.98 -1.95
N PRO A 40 -2.49 8.22 -3.26
CA PRO A 40 -2.05 9.49 -3.83
C PRO A 40 -3.18 10.45 -4.22
N ALA A 41 -4.46 10.03 -4.27
CA ALA A 41 -5.54 10.95 -4.68
C ALA A 41 -6.26 11.63 -3.50
N SER A 42 -6.21 11.05 -2.30
CA SER A 42 -6.99 11.51 -1.14
C SER A 42 -6.13 11.71 0.11
N GLY A 43 -4.82 11.87 -0.08
CA GLY A 43 -3.89 12.21 0.99
C GLY A 43 -3.72 13.72 1.15
N THR A 44 -2.93 14.11 2.14
CA THR A 44 -2.55 15.51 2.37
C THR A 44 -1.15 15.73 1.82
N PRO A 45 -0.93 16.67 0.89
CA PRO A 45 0.41 17.00 0.42
C PRO A 45 1.30 17.46 1.59
N ARG A 46 2.49 16.88 1.70
CA ARG A 46 3.48 17.21 2.73
C ARG A 46 4.78 17.59 2.06
N LYS A 47 5.26 18.81 2.33
CA LYS A 47 6.57 19.25 1.85
C LYS A 47 7.66 18.46 2.58
N ILE A 48 8.50 17.78 1.81
CA ILE A 48 9.70 17.07 2.30
C ILE A 48 10.93 17.85 1.82
N GLY A 49 10.99 18.15 0.51
CA GLY A 49 12.03 19.01 -0.08
C GLY A 49 13.30 18.27 -0.50
N ALA A 50 13.24 16.95 -0.67
CA ALA A 50 14.39 16.12 -1.04
C ALA A 50 14.33 15.67 -2.51
N LEU A 51 15.50 15.51 -3.11
CA LEU A 51 15.68 14.69 -4.32
C LEU A 51 16.66 13.59 -3.94
N LEU A 52 16.23 12.35 -4.02
CA LEU A 52 17.05 11.21 -3.65
C LEU A 52 17.51 10.50 -4.92
N ALA A 53 18.76 10.05 -4.94
CA ALA A 53 19.29 9.28 -6.05
C ALA A 53 20.31 8.25 -5.56
N GLY A 54 20.33 7.10 -6.22
CA GLY A 54 21.22 6.00 -5.86
C GLY A 54 21.38 5.00 -6.99
N THR A 55 22.37 4.12 -6.85
CA THR A 55 22.57 2.99 -7.77
C THR A 55 21.93 1.70 -7.26
N ASP A 56 21.50 1.69 -6.00
CA ASP A 56 20.74 0.61 -5.39
C ASP A 56 19.32 1.11 -5.06
N PRO A 57 18.27 0.44 -5.57
CA PRO A 57 16.88 0.81 -5.31
C PRO A 57 16.40 0.48 -3.90
N TYR A 58 16.96 -0.55 -3.27
CA TYR A 58 16.56 -1.00 -1.94
C TYR A 58 17.09 -0.07 -0.87
N ASP A 59 18.32 0.43 -1.03
CA ASP A 59 18.85 1.50 -0.18
C ASP A 59 18.03 2.79 -0.33
N LEU A 60 17.61 3.11 -1.56
CA LEU A 60 16.76 4.27 -1.82
C LEU A 60 15.38 4.15 -1.15
N ASP A 61 14.77 2.97 -1.20
CA ASP A 61 13.50 2.66 -0.51
C ASP A 61 13.65 2.74 1.02
N LEU A 62 14.75 2.21 1.58
CA LEU A 62 15.06 2.36 2.99
C LEU A 62 15.21 3.84 3.38
N LEU A 63 15.83 4.66 2.52
CA LEU A 63 16.07 6.07 2.82
C LEU A 63 14.74 6.84 2.81
N CYS A 64 13.87 6.51 1.86
CA CYS A 64 12.50 7.03 1.84
C CYS A 64 11.75 6.67 3.12
N ALA A 65 11.86 5.41 3.58
CA ALA A 65 11.22 4.95 4.81
C ALA A 65 11.77 5.70 6.04
N HIS A 66 13.09 5.89 6.13
CA HIS A 66 13.75 6.68 7.20
C HIS A 66 13.22 8.11 7.26
N ILE A 67 13.19 8.81 6.10
CA ILE A 67 12.74 10.21 5.99
C ILE A 67 11.32 10.42 6.54
N ILE A 68 10.41 9.47 6.30
CA ILE A 68 9.02 9.58 6.76
C ILE A 68 8.75 8.81 8.06
N GLY A 69 9.78 8.24 8.71
CA GLY A 69 9.62 7.44 9.93
C GLY A 69 8.74 6.21 9.75
N LEU A 70 8.77 5.58 8.57
CA LEU A 70 8.05 4.34 8.29
C LEU A 70 8.94 3.14 8.64
N ASP A 71 8.41 2.21 9.41
CA ASP A 71 9.08 0.94 9.70
C ASP A 71 9.29 0.14 8.40
N PRO A 72 10.54 -0.18 7.99
CA PRO A 72 10.81 -0.95 6.78
C PRO A 72 10.13 -2.33 6.76
N GLY A 73 9.88 -2.93 7.94
CA GLY A 73 9.14 -4.18 8.07
C GLY A 73 7.67 -4.10 7.62
N GLN A 74 7.15 -2.88 7.43
CA GLN A 74 5.82 -2.63 6.91
C GLN A 74 5.81 -2.46 5.38
N VAL A 75 6.96 -2.44 4.70
CA VAL A 75 7.01 -2.25 3.25
C VAL A 75 7.29 -3.60 2.58
N PRO A 76 6.29 -4.23 1.92
CA PRO A 76 6.43 -5.59 1.40
C PRO A 76 7.61 -5.78 0.43
N THR A 77 7.93 -4.75 -0.38
CA THR A 77 9.08 -4.79 -1.30
C THR A 77 10.41 -4.80 -0.57
N ILE A 78 10.56 -4.02 0.51
CA ILE A 78 11.76 -4.03 1.35
C ILE A 78 11.90 -5.38 2.04
N VAL A 79 10.82 -5.90 2.64
CA VAL A 79 10.83 -7.22 3.31
C VAL A 79 11.19 -8.33 2.31
N ALA A 80 10.62 -8.30 1.10
CA ALA A 80 10.95 -9.26 0.05
C ALA A 80 12.43 -9.19 -0.36
N ALA A 81 12.97 -7.98 -0.53
CA ALA A 81 14.38 -7.77 -0.86
C ALA A 81 15.33 -8.23 0.27
N MET A 82 15.01 -7.93 1.53
CA MET A 82 15.79 -8.36 2.70
C MET A 82 15.86 -9.89 2.80
N GLU A 83 14.73 -10.59 2.63
CA GLU A 83 14.68 -12.06 2.67
C GLU A 83 15.52 -12.72 1.57
N ARG A 84 15.72 -12.02 0.45
CA ARG A 84 16.56 -12.45 -0.68
C ARG A 84 18.03 -12.02 -0.54
N GLY A 85 18.38 -11.29 0.52
CA GLY A 85 19.72 -10.76 0.74
C GLY A 85 20.11 -9.62 -0.20
N LEU A 86 19.12 -8.95 -0.81
CA LEU A 86 19.32 -7.81 -1.71
C LEU A 86 19.31 -6.45 -0.99
N CYS A 87 18.67 -6.40 0.19
CA CYS A 87 18.54 -5.19 1.00
C CYS A 87 19.18 -5.43 2.37
N PRO A 88 20.00 -4.50 2.89
CA PRO A 88 20.50 -4.61 4.25
C PRO A 88 19.36 -4.48 5.26
N LYS A 89 19.57 -5.01 6.48
CA LYS A 89 18.59 -4.91 7.58
C LYS A 89 18.51 -3.51 8.17
N GLU A 90 19.65 -2.82 8.18
CA GLU A 90 19.83 -1.48 8.72
C GLU A 90 20.57 -0.66 7.69
N MET A 91 20.21 0.61 7.57
CA MET A 91 20.86 1.54 6.66
C MET A 91 22.16 2.08 7.26
N ASP A 92 23.22 2.14 6.45
CA ASP A 92 24.40 2.94 6.78
C ASP A 92 24.24 4.37 6.25
N LEU A 93 23.84 5.29 7.13
CA LEU A 93 23.66 6.70 6.77
C LEU A 93 24.98 7.39 6.38
N SER A 94 26.14 6.82 6.74
CA SER A 94 27.45 7.43 6.47
C SER A 94 27.86 7.35 5.00
N GLU A 95 27.23 6.47 4.21
CA GLU A 95 27.47 6.35 2.77
C GLU A 95 26.67 7.36 1.94
N ILE A 96 25.77 8.13 2.56
CA ILE A 96 24.90 9.07 1.87
C ILE A 96 25.62 10.42 1.67
N ALA A 97 25.66 10.90 0.43
CA ALA A 97 26.11 12.25 0.13
C ALA A 97 25.03 13.28 0.51
N GLY A 98 25.27 14.04 1.59
CA GLY A 98 24.33 15.00 2.16
C GLY A 98 23.97 14.62 3.60
N ASP A 99 23.09 15.38 4.24
CA ASP A 99 22.57 15.03 5.57
C ASP A 99 21.09 14.63 5.46
N PRO A 100 20.76 13.32 5.56
CA PRO A 100 19.39 12.85 5.56
C PRO A 100 18.51 13.47 6.67
N GLU A 101 19.11 13.82 7.81
CA GLU A 101 18.37 14.32 8.97
C GLU A 101 17.72 15.69 8.71
N ASP A 102 18.27 16.47 7.77
CA ASP A 102 17.67 17.73 7.32
C ASP A 102 16.28 17.55 6.68
N PHE A 103 15.96 16.33 6.21
CA PHE A 103 14.73 16.01 5.49
C PHE A 103 13.76 15.15 6.30
N VAL A 104 14.15 14.66 7.48
CA VAL A 104 13.31 13.76 8.29
C VAL A 104 12.06 14.49 8.81
N ILE A 105 10.89 13.93 8.51
CA ILE A 105 9.59 14.43 8.96
C ILE A 105 9.06 13.54 10.09
N ARG A 106 9.38 13.91 11.34
CA ARG A 106 9.04 13.11 12.53
C ARG A 106 7.54 12.97 12.81
N ASP A 107 6.74 13.92 12.33
CA ASP A 107 5.28 13.95 12.47
C ASP A 107 4.54 13.45 11.23
N PHE A 108 5.24 12.79 10.28
CA PHE A 108 4.64 12.31 9.05
C PHE A 108 3.51 11.31 9.35
N GLN A 109 2.32 11.57 8.80
CA GLN A 109 1.15 10.71 9.01
C GLN A 109 1.18 9.50 8.08
N ASN A 110 1.94 8.47 8.47
CA ASN A 110 1.96 7.19 7.78
C ASN A 110 0.58 6.49 7.84
N ILE A 111 0.19 5.84 6.74
CA ILE A 111 -0.94 4.91 6.76
C ILE A 111 -0.49 3.71 7.59
N ARG A 112 -1.08 3.52 8.76
CA ARG A 112 -0.96 2.24 9.46
C ARG A 112 -1.50 1.15 8.55
N GLN A 113 -0.62 0.29 8.06
CA GLN A 113 -1.06 -0.87 7.31
C GLN A 113 -2.04 -1.66 8.18
N LEU A 114 -3.26 -1.74 7.69
CA LEU A 114 -4.22 -2.69 8.20
C LEU A 114 -3.74 -4.03 7.66
N TRP A 115 -2.82 -4.67 8.38
CA TRP A 115 -2.48 -6.06 8.16
C TRP A 115 -3.80 -6.82 8.02
N ASN A 116 -4.14 -7.21 6.80
CA ASN A 116 -5.07 -8.30 6.64
C ASN A 116 -4.37 -9.44 7.35
N ILE A 117 -4.99 -9.99 8.39
CA ILE A 117 -4.47 -11.17 9.08
C ILE A 117 -4.19 -12.19 7.98
N GLU A 118 -2.91 -12.38 7.67
CA GLU A 118 -2.47 -13.41 6.77
C GLU A 118 -2.82 -14.70 7.49
N PHE A 119 -3.73 -15.48 6.92
CA PHE A 119 -4.05 -16.81 7.42
C PHE A 119 -2.92 -17.77 6.99
N GLY A 120 -1.69 -17.44 7.36
CA GLY A 120 -0.49 -18.22 7.17
C GLY A 120 -0.13 -18.88 8.50
N GLY A 121 -0.40 -20.18 8.61
CA GLY A 121 -0.03 -21.01 9.75
C GLY A 121 -1.17 -21.26 10.74
N ASN A 122 -1.51 -22.54 10.95
CA ASN A 122 -2.36 -23.12 12.01
C ASN A 122 -3.89 -23.15 11.89
N MET A 123 -4.54 -22.69 10.80
CA MET A 123 -5.97 -22.98 10.61
C MET A 123 -6.22 -24.14 9.63
N PRO A 124 -7.12 -25.09 9.96
CA PRO A 124 -7.64 -26.06 9.00
C PRO A 124 -8.13 -25.36 7.73
N GLY A 125 -7.71 -25.81 6.55
CA GLY A 125 -7.95 -25.11 5.27
C GLY A 125 -9.43 -24.78 4.98
N TRP A 126 -10.36 -25.55 5.54
CA TRP A 126 -11.80 -25.30 5.40
C TRP A 126 -12.33 -24.09 6.19
N LEU A 127 -11.63 -23.64 7.24
CA LEU A 127 -11.99 -22.46 8.04
C LEU A 127 -11.45 -21.16 7.46
N VAL A 128 -10.46 -21.23 6.57
CA VAL A 128 -9.83 -20.06 5.95
C VAL A 128 -10.84 -19.14 5.24
N PRO A 129 -11.81 -19.62 4.44
CA PRO A 129 -12.80 -18.75 3.79
C PRO A 129 -13.67 -17.98 4.80
N LEU A 130 -14.09 -18.64 5.87
CA LEU A 130 -14.89 -18.06 6.96
C LEU A 130 -14.09 -17.00 7.72
N GLY A 131 -12.84 -17.30 8.06
CA GLY A 131 -11.91 -16.34 8.66
C GLY A 131 -11.69 -15.13 7.76
N ARG A 132 -11.43 -15.34 6.46
CA ARG A 132 -11.28 -14.27 5.47
C ARG A 132 -12.52 -13.38 5.39
N MET A 133 -13.71 -13.97 5.45
CA MET A 133 -14.96 -13.22 5.44
C MET A 133 -15.10 -12.34 6.69
N ALA A 134 -14.78 -12.86 7.87
CA ALA A 134 -14.96 -12.18 9.15
C ALA A 134 -13.88 -11.13 9.46
N LEU A 135 -12.67 -11.28 8.92
CA LEU A 135 -11.52 -10.46 9.33
C LEU A 135 -11.01 -9.48 8.29
N GLN A 136 -11.16 -9.77 7.00
CA GLN A 136 -10.53 -8.93 5.97
C GLN A 136 -11.27 -7.60 5.77
N ALA A 137 -10.47 -6.56 5.56
CA ALA A 137 -10.97 -5.25 5.22
C ALA A 137 -11.63 -5.26 3.82
N ARG A 138 -12.64 -4.42 3.63
CA ARG A 138 -13.39 -4.35 2.37
C ARG A 138 -13.61 -2.90 1.93
N PRO A 139 -13.56 -2.62 0.62
CA PRO A 139 -13.93 -1.29 0.13
C PRO A 139 -15.44 -1.09 0.24
N ARG A 140 -15.86 0.10 0.68
CA ARG A 140 -17.27 0.53 0.73
C ARG A 140 -17.36 2.01 0.41
N ALA A 141 -18.30 2.38 -0.48
CA ALA A 141 -18.60 3.78 -0.75
C ALA A 141 -19.39 4.40 0.42
N GLU A 142 -18.96 5.57 0.87
CA GLU A 142 -19.73 6.43 1.75
C GLU A 142 -20.72 7.26 0.93
N ARG A 143 -22.03 7.03 1.15
CA ARG A 143 -23.10 7.61 0.32
C ARG A 143 -23.14 9.13 0.30
N ARG A 144 -22.79 9.75 1.42
CA ARG A 144 -22.82 11.21 1.62
C ARG A 144 -21.69 11.96 0.90
N THR A 145 -20.62 11.25 0.56
CA THR A 145 -19.44 11.80 -0.12
C THR A 145 -19.41 11.40 -1.60
N CYS A 146 -20.09 10.32 -1.96
CA CYS A 146 -20.08 9.79 -3.32
C CYS A 146 -20.94 10.64 -4.28
N ILE A 147 -20.31 11.24 -5.28
CA ILE A 147 -20.96 12.00 -6.36
C ILE A 147 -21.46 11.13 -7.54
N GLY A 148 -21.25 9.81 -7.48
CA GLY A 148 -21.72 8.87 -8.51
C GLY A 148 -20.96 8.91 -9.85
N CYS A 149 -19.71 9.39 -9.87
CA CYS A 149 -18.92 9.54 -11.10
C CYS A 149 -18.53 8.22 -11.80
N GLY A 150 -18.67 7.06 -11.14
CA GLY A 150 -18.38 5.76 -11.74
C GLY A 150 -16.90 5.39 -11.91
N ARG A 151 -15.96 6.27 -11.56
CA ARG A 151 -14.51 6.03 -11.70
C ARG A 151 -14.04 4.75 -11.00
N CYS A 152 -14.60 4.44 -9.83
CA CYS A 152 -14.31 3.20 -9.11
C CYS A 152 -14.62 1.92 -9.92
N GLY A 153 -15.66 1.94 -10.76
CA GLY A 153 -15.98 0.84 -11.66
C GLY A 153 -15.00 0.75 -12.83
N GLN A 154 -14.65 1.89 -13.43
CA GLN A 154 -13.71 1.97 -14.56
C GLN A 154 -12.31 1.47 -14.20
N VAL A 155 -11.82 1.77 -13.00
CA VAL A 155 -10.49 1.35 -12.54
C VAL A 155 -10.45 -0.05 -11.95
N CYS A 156 -11.60 -0.73 -11.80
CA CYS A 156 -11.65 -2.04 -11.13
C CYS A 156 -11.08 -3.13 -12.05
N PRO A 157 -9.88 -3.69 -11.76
CA PRO A 157 -9.25 -4.64 -12.66
C PRO A 157 -9.97 -6.00 -12.68
N ALA A 158 -10.76 -6.30 -11.65
CA ALA A 158 -11.55 -7.53 -11.55
C ALA A 158 -12.97 -7.40 -12.14
N GLY A 159 -13.36 -6.22 -12.64
CA GLY A 159 -14.73 -5.97 -13.11
C GLY A 159 -15.80 -6.19 -12.03
N ALA A 160 -15.43 -6.00 -10.76
CA ALA A 160 -16.27 -6.35 -9.61
C ALA A 160 -17.26 -5.25 -9.20
N ILE A 161 -17.33 -4.13 -9.92
CA ILE A 161 -18.12 -2.97 -9.51
C ILE A 161 -19.07 -2.56 -10.64
N THR A 162 -20.37 -2.52 -10.33
CA THR A 162 -21.44 -2.04 -11.22
C THR A 162 -22.12 -0.81 -10.63
N MET A 163 -22.51 0.15 -11.46
CA MET A 163 -23.20 1.35 -10.99
C MET A 163 -24.72 1.13 -11.00
N VAL A 164 -25.35 1.19 -9.82
CA VAL A 164 -26.81 1.02 -9.65
C VAL A 164 -27.35 2.26 -8.95
N ASN A 165 -28.33 2.94 -9.58
CA ASN A 165 -28.92 4.18 -9.05
C ASN A 165 -27.86 5.23 -8.67
N LYS A 166 -26.85 5.44 -9.53
CA LYS A 166 -25.68 6.33 -9.31
C LYS A 166 -24.70 5.90 -8.20
N TYR A 167 -24.87 4.74 -7.57
CA TYR A 167 -23.96 4.26 -6.53
C TYR A 167 -23.24 2.97 -6.94
N PRO A 168 -21.98 2.77 -6.51
CA PRO A 168 -21.25 1.55 -6.79
C PRO A 168 -21.78 0.37 -5.96
N SER A 169 -22.20 -0.67 -6.66
CA SER A 169 -22.47 -2.01 -6.12
C SER A 169 -21.24 -2.89 -6.36
N ILE A 170 -20.71 -3.51 -5.30
CA ILE A 170 -19.48 -4.31 -5.38
C ILE A 170 -19.85 -5.79 -5.22
N ASP A 171 -19.60 -6.57 -6.26
CA ASP A 171 -19.60 -8.03 -6.22
C ASP A 171 -18.45 -8.50 -5.32
N ARG A 172 -18.81 -9.14 -4.20
CA ARG A 172 -17.85 -9.53 -3.16
C ARG A 172 -17.11 -10.82 -3.47
N GLU A 173 -17.61 -11.62 -4.40
CA GLU A 173 -16.95 -12.83 -4.86
C GLU A 173 -15.88 -12.49 -5.90
N LYS A 174 -16.16 -11.53 -6.78
CA LYS A 174 -15.18 -11.03 -7.77
C LYS A 174 -14.15 -10.06 -7.19
N CYS A 175 -14.46 -9.39 -6.08
CA CYS A 175 -13.57 -8.37 -5.52
C CYS A 175 -12.30 -9.00 -4.92
N ILE A 176 -11.18 -8.77 -5.60
CA ILE A 176 -9.83 -9.17 -5.15
C ILE A 176 -9.23 -8.29 -4.05
N ARG A 177 -9.98 -7.28 -3.56
CA ARG A 177 -9.55 -6.37 -2.48
C ARG A 177 -8.25 -5.62 -2.76
N CYS A 178 -8.00 -5.25 -4.02
CA CYS A 178 -6.83 -4.45 -4.40
C CYS A 178 -6.92 -2.95 -4.04
N PHE A 179 -8.07 -2.48 -3.56
CA PHE A 179 -8.33 -1.08 -3.18
C PHE A 179 -8.06 0.01 -4.25
N CYS A 180 -7.84 -0.32 -5.53
CA CYS A 180 -7.75 0.70 -6.60
C CYS A 180 -8.98 1.63 -6.64
N CYS A 181 -10.16 1.10 -6.31
CA CYS A 181 -11.38 1.89 -6.21
C CYS A 181 -11.34 2.97 -5.11
N GLN A 182 -10.61 2.75 -4.02
CA GLN A 182 -10.29 3.77 -3.01
C GLN A 182 -9.29 4.77 -3.58
N GLU A 183 -8.18 4.26 -4.11
CA GLU A 183 -7.04 5.04 -4.58
C GLU A 183 -7.43 6.08 -5.63
N PHE A 184 -8.32 5.72 -6.56
CA PHE A 184 -8.74 6.60 -7.66
C PHE A 184 -10.07 7.32 -7.41
N CYS A 185 -10.61 7.29 -6.20
CA CYS A 185 -11.85 8.02 -5.90
C CYS A 185 -11.54 9.52 -5.72
N PRO A 186 -12.04 10.41 -6.60
CA PRO A 186 -11.69 11.83 -6.55
C PRO A 186 -12.21 12.53 -5.29
N GLU A 187 -13.36 12.09 -4.78
CA GLU A 187 -13.98 12.63 -3.56
C GLU A 187 -13.54 11.88 -2.29
N GLY A 188 -12.64 10.90 -2.41
CA GLY A 188 -12.27 10.02 -1.30
C GLY A 188 -13.46 9.25 -0.70
N ALA A 189 -14.57 9.09 -1.43
CA ALA A 189 -15.80 8.48 -0.95
C ALA A 189 -15.67 6.97 -0.72
N MET A 190 -14.73 6.31 -1.39
CA MET A 190 -14.45 4.89 -1.21
C MET A 190 -13.56 4.70 0.02
N LYS A 191 -14.07 4.03 1.06
CA LYS A 191 -13.39 3.85 2.35
C LYS A 191 -13.07 2.38 2.63
N VAL A 192 -12.03 2.15 3.44
CA VAL A 192 -11.72 0.84 4.00
C VAL A 192 -12.62 0.56 5.20
N HIS A 193 -13.46 -0.47 5.10
CA HIS A 193 -14.33 -0.90 6.17
C HIS A 193 -13.82 -2.22 6.78
N ARG A 194 -13.56 -2.21 8.10
CA ARG A 194 -13.20 -3.40 8.88
C ARG A 194 -14.46 -4.00 9.52
N PRO A 195 -14.69 -5.32 9.41
CA PRO A 195 -15.73 -5.99 10.17
C PRO A 195 -15.57 -5.78 11.69
N LEU A 196 -16.65 -5.90 12.46
CA LEU A 196 -16.62 -5.70 13.92
C LEU A 196 -15.65 -6.65 14.62
N VAL A 197 -15.63 -7.93 14.23
CA VAL A 197 -14.71 -8.93 14.79
C VAL A 197 -13.25 -8.51 14.60
N ALA A 198 -12.88 -8.05 13.41
CA ALA A 198 -11.54 -7.55 13.13
C ALA A 198 -11.17 -6.34 14.00
N ARG A 199 -12.14 -5.46 14.30
CA ARG A 199 -11.94 -4.30 15.17
C ARG A 199 -11.81 -4.69 16.64
N MET A 200 -12.42 -5.79 17.07
CA MET A 200 -12.31 -6.29 18.45
C MET A 200 -10.98 -6.99 18.71
N LEU A 201 -10.46 -7.73 17.72
CA LEU A 201 -9.18 -8.44 17.85
C LEU A 201 -7.96 -7.51 17.77
N ASN A 202 -8.09 -6.38 17.06
CA ASN A 202 -7.06 -5.37 16.98
C ASN A 202 -7.73 -3.98 16.98
N PRO A 203 -8.18 -3.53 18.17
CA PRO A 203 -8.77 -2.22 18.37
C PRO A 203 -7.69 -1.15 18.15
N ARG A 204 -8.09 -0.08 17.46
CA ARG A 204 -7.20 1.00 17.02
C ARG A 204 -6.42 1.64 18.16
#